data_AF-A0A4U0FE80-F1
#
_entry.id   AF-A0A4U0FE80-F1
#
_cell.length_a   1.000
_cell.length_b   1.000
_cell.length_c   1.000
_cell.angle_alpha   90.00
_cell.angle_beta   90.00
_cell.angle_gamma   90.00
#
_symmetry.space_group_name_H-M   'P 1'
#
loop_
_entity.id
_entity.type
_entity.pdbx_description
1 polymer ?
#
loop_
_entity_poly.entity_id
_entity_poly.type
_entity_poly.pdbx_seq_one_letter_code
_entity_poly.pdbx_strand_id
1 'polypeptide(L)'
;MKILRAYEAGNAQAHLISRGLFKANQEMKVWDEKPPQDFQPFDIFHVHGASAAASRLNDWLLNRDHARAAPLIQYETAEIRSRHAATRSNFYAYLADDYQEEDPNLLAQLSSVFPACIVNNAEAAEYAAKYHQRVYIVPCAIHPENLGEIADGDSDVSGNPVVIVHFVKESNGSEYVEKAISRLRQEGYEIQYEPSEGLDHTDAVALMKRADIVIDQLLHGTYGIISAQAMALGKVVLSHIREDLKPKMDPDLPVISANPATLYRELIPLIHNIEWRQHLRDAGRKYAEKNHFVDAVTAKLLRVYRAELGWDPDWEPVSEPQVELQPEPQMEPQLAQQWEPQMEPQPEPHMEMKVEPQVEHHVELPVETYMEPHVEPQMEPPVDTELVVSGDVLHPPWNVQPYEANPPQPLAANVLTDLPVMKIPKQASRSTQNRVIYPSRYYSKKWSRRKSASYFSFDLSKLSKSVSVKSAVMILPVRMHNYRRKISINRIKRAWSTKYAKTKLPAVYPKSIRRLSIRRFCRSARLNFTKLVRRWHQRQIVNYGLRTNQKLPRRPRLLVTYRKVKSRLHLKRAKLVNRKAFRFRRNG
;
A
#
# COMPACT_ATOMS: atom_id res chain seq x y z
N MET A 1 37.69 -16.37 1.69
CA MET A 1 37.51 -15.19 0.81
C MET A 1 37.84 -13.94 1.61
N LYS A 2 38.37 -12.91 0.94
CA LYS A 2 38.58 -11.56 1.45
C LYS A 2 37.39 -10.69 1.06
N ILE A 3 36.68 -10.15 2.05
CA ILE A 3 35.36 -9.53 1.86
C ILE A 3 35.38 -8.11 2.41
N LEU A 4 35.23 -7.11 1.54
CA LEU A 4 35.01 -5.72 1.93
C LEU A 4 33.51 -5.42 1.94
N ARG A 5 32.96 -5.02 3.09
CA ARG A 5 31.53 -4.68 3.24
C ARG A 5 31.31 -3.20 3.52
N ALA A 6 30.23 -2.64 2.99
CA ALA A 6 29.83 -1.25 3.25
C ALA A 6 28.32 -1.13 3.53
N TYR A 7 27.94 -0.35 4.54
CA TYR A 7 26.55 -0.15 4.94
C TYR A 7 26.37 1.14 5.77
N GLU A 8 25.13 1.64 5.91
CA GLU A 8 24.87 2.76 6.84
C GLU A 8 25.03 2.29 8.31
N ALA A 9 25.63 3.15 9.14
CA ALA A 9 25.83 2.88 10.56
C ALA A 9 24.48 2.74 11.30
N GLY A 10 24.25 1.57 11.88
CA GLY A 10 22.99 1.21 12.52
C GLY A 10 22.09 0.26 11.71
N ASN A 11 22.48 -0.16 10.50
CA ASN A 11 21.81 -1.25 9.82
C ASN A 11 22.06 -2.58 10.57
N ALA A 12 21.02 -3.08 11.24
CA ALA A 12 21.10 -4.27 12.09
C ALA A 12 21.29 -5.57 11.29
N GLN A 13 20.69 -5.69 10.10
CA GLN A 13 20.83 -6.86 9.23
C GLN A 13 22.26 -6.99 8.70
N ALA A 14 22.82 -5.89 8.18
CA ALA A 14 24.19 -5.85 7.73
C ALA A 14 25.18 -6.20 8.85
N HIS A 15 25.01 -5.63 10.05
CA HIS A 15 25.85 -5.96 11.22
C HIS A 15 25.73 -7.43 11.66
N LEU A 16 24.51 -7.97 11.71
CA LEU A 16 24.25 -9.38 12.06
C LEU A 16 24.93 -10.34 11.07
N ILE A 17 24.80 -10.07 9.77
CA ILE A 17 25.47 -10.82 8.71
C ILE A 17 27.01 -10.71 8.83
N SER A 18 27.56 -9.55 9.23
CA SER A 18 29.00 -9.40 9.48
C SER A 18 29.48 -10.26 10.67
N ARG A 19 28.67 -10.42 11.73
CA ARG A 19 28.98 -11.37 12.83
C ARG A 19 28.98 -12.82 12.34
N GLY A 20 28.01 -13.21 11.51
CA GLY A 20 27.96 -14.53 10.89
C GLY A 20 29.17 -14.83 10.01
N LEU A 21 29.56 -13.91 9.12
CA LEU A 21 30.74 -14.05 8.26
C LEU A 21 32.06 -14.16 9.05
N PHE A 22 32.16 -13.45 10.18
CA PHE A 22 33.30 -13.56 11.09
C PHE A 22 33.35 -14.94 11.78
N LYS A 23 32.21 -15.43 12.30
CA LYS A 23 32.07 -16.79 12.86
C LYS A 23 32.37 -17.89 11.83
N ALA A 24 32.08 -17.63 10.54
CA ALA A 24 32.42 -18.49 9.41
C ALA A 24 33.88 -18.31 8.90
N ASN A 25 34.78 -17.77 9.73
CA ASN A 25 36.22 -17.63 9.48
C ASN A 25 36.58 -16.93 8.15
N GLN A 26 35.80 -15.93 7.71
CA GLN A 26 36.15 -15.13 6.53
C GLN A 26 36.95 -13.88 6.91
N GLU A 27 37.97 -13.56 6.10
CA GLU A 27 38.71 -12.30 6.23
C GLU A 27 37.81 -11.14 5.79
N MET A 28 37.21 -10.45 6.75
CA MET A 28 36.14 -9.48 6.49
C MET A 28 36.48 -8.10 7.08
N LYS A 29 36.45 -7.07 6.24
CA LYS A 29 36.68 -5.66 6.59
C LYS A 29 35.40 -4.86 6.37
N VAL A 30 35.14 -3.86 7.20
CA VAL A 30 34.03 -2.90 7.02
C VAL A 30 34.60 -1.55 6.58
N TRP A 31 34.03 -0.97 5.53
CA TRP A 31 34.56 0.24 4.89
C TRP A 31 34.21 1.53 5.67
N ASP A 32 35.23 2.26 6.16
CA ASP A 32 35.13 3.36 7.13
C ASP A 32 35.49 4.78 6.60
N GLU A 33 35.02 5.13 5.38
CA GLU A 33 35.20 6.45 4.73
C GLU A 33 36.59 6.76 4.13
N LYS A 34 37.59 5.86 4.26
CA LYS A 34 38.86 5.90 3.50
C LYS A 34 38.66 5.55 2.00
N PRO A 35 39.65 5.67 1.09
CA PRO A 35 39.57 5.10 -0.26
C PRO A 35 39.42 3.55 -0.23
N PRO A 36 38.69 2.90 -1.16
CA PRO A 36 38.60 1.43 -1.22
C PRO A 36 39.97 0.73 -1.39
N GLN A 37 40.93 1.40 -2.04
CA GLN A 37 42.26 0.87 -2.34
C GLN A 37 43.03 0.50 -1.05
N ASP A 38 42.87 1.28 0.03
CA ASP A 38 43.46 1.05 1.36
C ASP A 38 43.09 -0.31 1.98
N PHE A 39 42.04 -0.98 1.46
CA PHE A 39 41.55 -2.26 1.96
C PHE A 39 41.98 -3.46 1.10
N GLN A 40 42.55 -3.23 -0.09
CA GLN A 40 42.98 -4.28 -1.01
C GLN A 40 44.08 -5.19 -0.41
N PRO A 41 44.23 -6.43 -0.92
CA PRO A 41 43.33 -7.11 -1.86
C PRO A 41 42.02 -7.56 -1.19
N PHE A 42 40.93 -7.59 -1.95
CA PHE A 42 39.68 -8.25 -1.58
C PHE A 42 39.05 -8.93 -2.81
N ASP A 43 38.33 -10.03 -2.58
CA ASP A 43 37.71 -10.86 -3.62
C ASP A 43 36.26 -10.41 -3.86
N ILE A 44 35.57 -9.98 -2.80
CA ILE A 44 34.17 -9.54 -2.80
C ILE A 44 34.08 -8.10 -2.29
N PHE A 45 33.28 -7.27 -2.97
CA PHE A 45 32.81 -5.98 -2.46
C PHE A 45 31.28 -5.97 -2.33
N HIS A 46 30.77 -6.03 -1.10
CA HIS A 46 29.33 -6.12 -0.81
C HIS A 46 28.81 -4.86 -0.10
N VAL A 47 28.05 -4.03 -0.83
CA VAL A 47 27.32 -2.88 -0.26
C VAL A 47 25.90 -3.26 0.11
N HIS A 48 25.43 -2.89 1.30
CA HIS A 48 24.06 -3.16 1.76
C HIS A 48 23.30 -1.85 1.98
N GLY A 49 22.20 -1.68 1.24
CA GLY A 49 21.35 -0.49 1.17
C GLY A 49 21.68 0.40 -0.04
N ALA A 50 20.65 0.78 -0.80
CA ALA A 50 20.74 1.66 -1.96
C ALA A 50 21.36 3.03 -1.58
N SER A 51 20.99 3.58 -0.43
CA SER A 51 21.55 4.85 0.07
C SER A 51 23.05 4.75 0.43
N ALA A 52 23.49 3.59 0.92
CA ALA A 52 24.90 3.33 1.25
C ALA A 52 25.78 3.22 0.00
N ALA A 53 25.23 2.69 -1.10
CA ALA A 53 25.87 2.64 -2.40
C ALA A 53 25.86 4.00 -3.12
N ALA A 54 24.69 4.65 -3.21
CA ALA A 54 24.49 5.94 -3.86
C ALA A 54 25.38 7.04 -3.27
N SER A 55 25.62 7.01 -1.95
CA SER A 55 26.51 7.97 -1.28
C SER A 55 28.00 7.83 -1.60
N ARG A 56 28.41 6.75 -2.29
CA ARG A 56 29.81 6.44 -2.67
C ARG A 56 29.95 6.02 -4.14
N LEU A 57 28.93 6.31 -4.97
CA LEU A 57 28.86 5.88 -6.37
C LEU A 57 30.02 6.42 -7.22
N ASN A 58 30.42 7.67 -7.00
CA ASN A 58 31.56 8.27 -7.71
C ASN A 58 32.88 7.58 -7.34
N ASP A 59 33.08 7.28 -6.04
CA ASP A 59 34.29 6.61 -5.53
C ASP A 59 34.44 5.22 -6.14
N TRP A 60 33.31 4.55 -6.42
CA TRP A 60 33.30 3.26 -7.11
C TRP A 60 33.55 3.41 -8.62
N LEU A 61 32.89 4.35 -9.30
CA LEU A 61 33.08 4.58 -10.74
C LEU A 61 34.53 4.91 -11.10
N LEU A 62 35.25 5.59 -10.21
CA LEU A 62 36.68 5.89 -10.34
C LEU A 62 37.62 4.70 -10.02
N ASN A 63 37.09 3.61 -9.46
CA ASN A 63 37.87 2.44 -9.02
C ASN A 63 37.50 1.13 -9.73
N ARG A 64 36.46 1.13 -10.59
CA ARG A 64 35.97 -0.04 -11.33
C ARG A 64 37.11 -0.86 -11.95
N ASP A 65 37.97 -0.19 -12.71
CA ASP A 65 39.00 -0.83 -13.52
C ASP A 65 40.24 -1.25 -12.70
N HIS A 66 40.30 -0.85 -11.42
CA HIS A 66 41.35 -1.21 -10.45
C HIS A 66 40.88 -2.28 -9.44
N ALA A 67 39.63 -2.73 -9.50
CA ALA A 67 39.06 -3.71 -8.60
C ALA A 67 38.77 -5.04 -9.33
N ARG A 68 39.63 -6.05 -9.12
CA ARG A 68 39.35 -7.45 -9.55
C ARG A 68 38.26 -8.15 -8.70
N ALA A 69 37.60 -7.42 -7.81
CA ALA A 69 36.63 -7.96 -6.87
C ALA A 69 35.22 -8.00 -7.46
N ALA A 70 34.45 -9.05 -7.17
CA ALA A 70 33.05 -9.11 -7.59
C ALA A 70 32.19 -8.08 -6.81
N PRO A 71 31.49 -7.15 -7.49
CA PRO A 71 30.71 -6.10 -6.85
C PRO A 71 29.25 -6.54 -6.67
N LEU A 72 28.79 -6.59 -5.42
CA LEU A 72 27.44 -6.96 -5.01
C LEU A 72 26.73 -5.83 -4.26
N ILE A 73 25.45 -5.62 -4.55
CA ILE A 73 24.56 -4.76 -3.77
C ILE A 73 23.41 -5.56 -3.16
N GLN A 74 23.13 -5.38 -1.86
CA GLN A 74 21.95 -5.94 -1.19
C GLN A 74 20.90 -4.85 -0.94
N TYR A 75 19.65 -5.10 -1.33
CA TYR A 75 18.51 -4.20 -1.12
C TYR A 75 17.52 -4.74 -0.09
N GLU A 76 16.94 -3.83 0.70
CA GLU A 76 15.64 -4.10 1.32
C GLU A 76 14.51 -4.02 0.28
N THR A 77 13.44 -4.82 0.43
CA THR A 77 12.27 -4.79 -0.46
C THR A 77 11.68 -3.37 -0.60
N ALA A 78 11.83 -2.52 0.42
CA ALA A 78 11.34 -1.14 0.40
C ALA A 78 12.16 -0.19 -0.51
N GLU A 79 13.43 -0.49 -0.79
CA GLU A 79 14.29 0.36 -1.63
C GLU A 79 14.02 0.11 -3.12
N ILE A 80 13.86 -1.16 -3.50
CA ILE A 80 13.70 -1.58 -4.90
C ILE A 80 12.23 -1.55 -5.39
N ARG A 81 11.25 -1.61 -4.48
CA ARG A 81 9.81 -1.65 -4.80
C ARG A 81 9.24 -0.28 -5.16
N SER A 82 8.85 -0.13 -6.42
CA SER A 82 7.93 0.94 -6.84
C SER A 82 6.47 0.62 -6.52
N ARG A 83 5.67 1.66 -6.31
CA ARG A 83 4.23 1.56 -6.07
C ARG A 83 3.48 1.03 -7.27
N HIS A 84 3.89 1.44 -8.48
CA HIS A 84 3.26 0.95 -9.71
C HIS A 84 3.38 -0.57 -9.83
N ALA A 85 4.59 -1.11 -9.64
CA ALA A 85 4.82 -2.55 -9.71
C ALA A 85 4.01 -3.31 -8.65
N ALA A 86 4.05 -2.86 -7.39
CA ALA A 86 3.27 -3.47 -6.31
C ALA A 86 1.75 -3.49 -6.60
N THR A 87 1.18 -2.38 -7.10
CA THR A 87 -0.24 -2.31 -7.49
C THR A 87 -0.60 -3.06 -8.77
N ARG A 88 0.38 -3.50 -9.56
CA ARG A 88 0.16 -4.33 -10.75
C ARG A 88 0.10 -5.82 -10.40
N SER A 89 0.90 -6.29 -9.44
CA SER A 89 0.98 -7.71 -9.07
C SER A 89 0.21 -8.10 -7.80
N ASN A 90 -0.22 -7.13 -6.98
CA ASN A 90 -1.03 -7.38 -5.79
C ASN A 90 -2.24 -6.43 -5.74
N PHE A 91 -3.44 -6.98 -5.86
CA PHE A 91 -4.71 -6.24 -5.79
C PHE A 91 -4.90 -5.49 -4.46
N TYR A 92 -4.34 -6.01 -3.36
CA TYR A 92 -4.40 -5.41 -2.03
C TYR A 92 -3.22 -4.46 -1.73
N ALA A 93 -2.34 -4.19 -2.70
CA ALA A 93 -1.11 -3.42 -2.46
C ALA A 93 -1.37 -2.00 -1.97
N TYR A 94 -0.97 -1.73 -0.72
CA TYR A 94 -1.00 -0.38 -0.16
C TYR A 94 0.32 0.01 0.51
N LEU A 95 1.05 0.90 -0.15
CA LEU A 95 2.22 1.58 0.41
C LEU A 95 1.77 2.92 1.00
N ALA A 96 2.29 3.29 2.19
CA ALA A 96 1.84 4.47 2.93
C ALA A 96 1.95 5.80 2.12
N ASP A 97 1.18 6.81 2.51
CA ASP A 97 1.13 8.14 1.87
C ASP A 97 2.51 8.86 1.90
N ASP A 98 3.43 8.48 2.82
CA ASP A 98 4.80 9.00 2.92
C ASP A 98 5.91 7.98 2.59
N TYR A 99 5.57 6.79 2.10
CA TYR A 99 6.55 5.88 1.49
C TYR A 99 7.33 6.61 0.39
N GLN A 100 8.66 6.52 0.42
CA GLN A 100 9.52 7.06 -0.63
C GLN A 100 9.95 5.90 -1.54
N GLU A 101 9.82 6.11 -2.84
CA GLU A 101 10.31 5.20 -3.87
C GLU A 101 11.69 5.75 -4.30
N GLU A 102 12.71 4.89 -4.44
CA GLU A 102 14.01 5.30 -4.97
C GLU A 102 13.90 5.71 -6.44
N ASP A 103 14.82 6.57 -6.89
CA ASP A 103 14.82 7.08 -8.26
C ASP A 103 15.19 5.95 -9.26
N PRO A 104 14.35 5.61 -10.25
CA PRO A 104 14.69 4.59 -11.25
C PRO A 104 16.00 4.88 -12.01
N ASN A 105 16.38 6.16 -12.16
CA ASN A 105 17.66 6.54 -12.75
C ASN A 105 18.84 6.20 -11.84
N LEU A 106 18.66 6.30 -10.52
CA LEU A 106 19.66 5.86 -9.53
C LEU A 106 19.78 4.34 -9.52
N LEU A 107 18.66 3.62 -9.58
CA LEU A 107 18.67 2.15 -9.65
C LEU A 107 19.38 1.64 -10.92
N ALA A 108 19.15 2.28 -12.07
CA ALA A 108 19.87 1.96 -13.32
C ALA A 108 21.38 2.34 -13.26
N GLN A 109 21.74 3.44 -12.60
CA GLN A 109 23.15 3.77 -12.35
C GLN A 109 23.80 2.72 -11.43
N LEU A 110 23.12 2.33 -10.36
CA LEU A 110 23.59 1.28 -9.45
C LEU A 110 23.73 -0.07 -10.14
N SER A 111 22.85 -0.47 -11.07
CA SER A 111 23.00 -1.75 -11.76
C SER A 111 24.07 -1.77 -12.86
N SER A 112 24.40 -0.63 -13.46
CA SER A 112 25.59 -0.50 -14.33
C SER A 112 26.93 -0.72 -13.60
N VAL A 113 26.88 -0.64 -12.27
CA VAL A 113 28.00 -0.77 -11.32
C VAL A 113 27.99 -2.14 -10.64
N PHE A 114 26.82 -2.55 -10.13
CA PHE A 114 26.56 -3.85 -9.52
C PHE A 114 25.70 -4.71 -10.47
N PRO A 115 26.28 -5.48 -11.41
CA PRO A 115 25.50 -6.32 -12.33
C PRO A 115 24.73 -7.42 -11.59
N ALA A 116 25.20 -7.83 -10.42
CA ALA A 116 24.53 -8.75 -9.50
C ALA A 116 24.02 -8.03 -8.25
N CYS A 117 22.84 -8.45 -7.76
CA CYS A 117 22.28 -7.97 -6.50
C CYS A 117 21.70 -9.08 -5.63
N ILE A 118 21.56 -8.79 -4.34
CA ILE A 118 20.95 -9.64 -3.33
C ILE A 118 19.65 -8.98 -2.84
N VAL A 119 18.61 -9.79 -2.65
CA VAL A 119 17.30 -9.35 -2.15
C VAL A 119 16.76 -10.32 -1.10
N ASN A 120 15.87 -9.82 -0.23
CA ASN A 120 15.42 -10.59 0.94
C ASN A 120 14.29 -11.60 0.65
N ASN A 121 13.59 -11.50 -0.50
CA ASN A 121 12.45 -12.36 -0.86
C ASN A 121 12.09 -12.30 -2.37
N ALA A 122 11.20 -13.19 -2.82
CA ALA A 122 10.76 -13.29 -4.22
C ALA A 122 10.02 -12.04 -4.74
N GLU A 123 9.24 -11.34 -3.91
CA GLU A 123 8.62 -10.04 -4.31
C GLU A 123 9.70 -9.01 -4.68
N ALA A 124 10.79 -8.92 -3.90
CA ALA A 124 11.89 -8.02 -4.20
C ALA A 124 12.67 -8.44 -5.47
N ALA A 125 12.77 -9.74 -5.77
CA ALA A 125 13.46 -10.23 -6.95
C ALA A 125 12.80 -9.73 -8.25
N GLU A 126 11.47 -9.79 -8.33
CA GLU A 126 10.68 -9.27 -9.47
C GLU A 126 10.75 -7.75 -9.64
N TYR A 127 11.25 -7.00 -8.64
CA TYR A 127 11.54 -5.58 -8.79
C TYR A 127 13.01 -5.35 -9.17
N ALA A 128 13.93 -6.19 -8.71
CA ALA A 128 15.37 -6.07 -8.95
C ALA A 128 15.81 -6.53 -10.34
N ALA A 129 15.21 -7.59 -10.89
CA ALA A 129 15.57 -8.17 -12.19
C ALA A 129 15.38 -7.19 -13.37
N LYS A 130 14.55 -6.16 -13.19
CA LYS A 130 14.34 -5.04 -14.13
C LYS A 130 15.54 -4.10 -14.26
N TYR A 131 16.53 -4.24 -13.39
CA TYR A 131 17.74 -3.43 -13.36
C TYR A 131 19.01 -4.29 -13.38
N HIS A 132 19.05 -5.39 -12.62
CA HIS A 132 20.23 -6.22 -12.40
C HIS A 132 20.16 -7.52 -13.22
N GLN A 133 21.31 -7.93 -13.77
CA GLN A 133 21.44 -9.13 -14.62
C GLN A 133 21.33 -10.43 -13.81
N ARG A 134 21.74 -10.40 -12.53
CA ARG A 134 21.73 -11.56 -11.63
C ARG A 134 21.13 -11.16 -10.30
N VAL A 135 20.13 -11.91 -9.83
CA VAL A 135 19.37 -11.60 -8.62
C VAL A 135 19.37 -12.81 -7.69
N TYR A 136 19.95 -12.65 -6.50
CA TYR A 136 20.04 -13.73 -5.51
C TYR A 136 19.10 -13.47 -4.33
N ILE A 137 18.32 -14.48 -3.94
CA ILE A 137 17.48 -14.39 -2.74
C ILE A 137 18.26 -14.88 -1.51
N VAL A 138 18.58 -13.97 -0.60
CA VAL A 138 19.19 -14.27 0.71
C VAL A 138 18.25 -13.72 1.79
N PRO A 139 17.50 -14.58 2.51
CA PRO A 139 16.51 -14.13 3.49
C PRO A 139 17.11 -13.28 4.62
N CYS A 140 16.25 -12.49 5.28
CA CYS A 140 16.66 -11.73 6.46
C CYS A 140 17.12 -12.65 7.60
N ALA A 141 18.21 -12.25 8.27
CA ALA A 141 18.87 -13.00 9.34
C ALA A 141 18.26 -12.73 10.73
N ILE A 142 18.29 -13.75 11.57
CA ILE A 142 17.89 -13.73 12.98
C ILE A 142 19.03 -14.32 13.83
N HIS A 143 19.37 -13.64 14.93
CA HIS A 143 20.19 -14.23 16.00
C HIS A 143 19.24 -14.80 17.07
N PRO A 144 19.35 -16.08 17.46
CA PRO A 144 18.46 -16.65 18.47
C PRO A 144 18.56 -15.91 19.82
N GLU A 145 19.77 -15.56 20.25
CA GLU A 145 20.02 -14.75 21.46
C GLU A 145 19.27 -13.40 21.47
N ASN A 146 19.04 -12.78 20.29
CA ASN A 146 18.30 -11.51 20.21
C ASN A 146 16.81 -11.68 20.53
N LEU A 147 16.30 -12.92 20.54
CA LEU A 147 14.95 -13.24 21.00
C LEU A 147 14.91 -13.45 22.53
N GLY A 148 16.07 -13.52 23.19
CA GLY A 148 16.23 -13.89 24.60
C GLY A 148 15.82 -15.34 24.88
N GLU A 149 16.17 -15.86 26.06
CA GLU A 149 15.79 -17.21 26.50
C GLU A 149 14.31 -17.50 26.27
N ILE A 150 14.04 -18.52 25.46
CA ILE A 150 12.71 -19.13 25.38
C ILE A 150 12.71 -20.12 26.54
N ALA A 151 11.88 -19.88 27.56
CA ALA A 151 11.86 -20.75 28.72
C ALA A 151 11.34 -22.14 28.30
N ASP A 152 12.18 -23.16 28.45
CA ASP A 152 11.86 -24.54 28.16
C ASP A 152 10.77 -25.04 29.13
N GLY A 153 9.51 -24.88 28.71
CA GLY A 153 8.29 -25.19 29.47
C GLY A 153 7.19 -24.14 29.36
N ASP A 154 7.52 -22.85 29.16
CA ASP A 154 6.55 -21.74 29.26
C ASP A 154 5.87 -21.38 27.92
N SER A 155 5.38 -22.40 27.21
CA SER A 155 4.50 -22.18 26.05
C SER A 155 3.58 -23.36 25.78
N ASP A 156 3.05 -23.94 26.87
CA ASP A 156 1.83 -24.74 26.84
C ASP A 156 0.78 -24.04 25.97
N VAL A 157 0.19 -24.76 25.01
CA VAL A 157 -0.58 -24.09 23.95
C VAL A 157 -1.89 -23.65 24.56
N SER A 158 -2.15 -22.34 24.58
CA SER A 158 -3.35 -21.86 25.27
C SER A 158 -4.59 -22.48 24.60
N GLY A 159 -5.42 -23.16 25.40
CA GLY A 159 -6.64 -23.79 24.89
C GLY A 159 -7.58 -22.70 24.38
N ASN A 160 -8.02 -21.87 25.33
CA ASN A 160 -8.64 -20.56 25.16
C ASN A 160 -8.23 -19.65 26.35
N PRO A 161 -8.32 -18.31 26.22
CA PRO A 161 -8.59 -17.57 24.98
C PRO A 161 -7.35 -17.47 24.10
N VAL A 162 -7.47 -17.79 22.81
CA VAL A 162 -6.33 -17.81 21.88
C VAL A 162 -5.73 -16.41 21.73
N VAL A 163 -4.40 -16.28 21.94
CA VAL A 163 -3.72 -14.98 21.93
C VAL A 163 -3.24 -14.62 20.52
N ILE A 164 -3.82 -13.55 19.96
CA ILE A 164 -3.56 -13.07 18.60
C ILE A 164 -2.89 -11.70 18.64
N VAL A 165 -1.63 -11.62 18.22
CA VAL A 165 -0.82 -10.39 18.20
C VAL A 165 -0.76 -9.78 16.79
N HIS A 166 -0.83 -8.45 16.69
CA HIS A 166 -0.70 -7.73 15.43
C HIS A 166 0.09 -6.41 15.54
N PHE A 167 1.14 -6.26 14.73
CA PHE A 167 2.07 -5.13 14.74
C PHE A 167 1.62 -3.98 13.82
N VAL A 168 0.60 -3.25 14.27
CA VAL A 168 -0.13 -2.16 13.57
C VAL A 168 0.79 -1.18 12.83
N LYS A 169 0.59 -1.08 11.50
CA LYS A 169 1.27 -0.15 10.58
C LYS A 169 0.29 0.29 9.48
N GLU A 170 0.38 1.53 9.00
CA GLU A 170 -0.55 2.05 7.96
C GLU A 170 -0.52 1.22 6.64
N SER A 171 0.54 0.43 6.41
CA SER A 171 0.72 -0.43 5.22
C SER A 171 0.62 -1.94 5.49
N ASN A 172 0.10 -2.41 6.64
CA ASN A 172 -0.01 -3.85 6.92
C ASN A 172 -1.45 -4.41 6.85
N GLY A 173 -2.47 -3.56 6.91
CA GLY A 173 -3.88 -3.96 6.85
C GLY A 173 -4.61 -4.12 8.18
N SER A 174 -4.18 -3.45 9.27
CA SER A 174 -4.85 -3.51 10.58
C SER A 174 -6.37 -3.31 10.55
N GLU A 175 -6.91 -2.46 9.66
CA GLU A 175 -8.36 -2.27 9.53
C GLU A 175 -9.13 -3.51 9.06
N TYR A 176 -8.45 -4.52 8.51
CA TYR A 176 -9.03 -5.81 8.13
C TYR A 176 -8.89 -6.82 9.26
N VAL A 177 -7.78 -6.78 10.02
CA VAL A 177 -7.59 -7.56 11.25
C VAL A 177 -8.64 -7.18 12.28
N GLU A 178 -8.81 -5.89 12.55
CA GLU A 178 -9.82 -5.37 13.49
C GLU A 178 -11.24 -5.84 13.13
N LYS A 179 -11.60 -5.87 11.84
CA LYS A 179 -12.90 -6.35 11.36
C LYS A 179 -13.06 -7.86 11.53
N ALA A 180 -12.05 -8.65 11.14
CA ALA A 180 -12.08 -10.12 11.27
C ALA A 180 -12.19 -10.53 12.74
N ILE A 181 -11.37 -9.95 13.62
CA ILE A 181 -11.39 -10.22 15.07
C ILE A 181 -12.71 -9.76 15.71
N SER A 182 -13.24 -8.60 15.32
CA SER A 182 -14.54 -8.13 15.83
C SER A 182 -15.68 -9.06 15.43
N ARG A 183 -15.65 -9.59 14.21
CA ARG A 183 -16.64 -10.56 13.73
C ARG A 183 -16.55 -11.89 14.50
N LEU A 184 -15.35 -12.47 14.63
CA LEU A 184 -15.15 -13.71 15.37
C LEU A 184 -15.61 -13.58 16.84
N ARG A 185 -15.32 -12.45 17.50
CA ARG A 185 -15.82 -12.16 18.85
C ARG A 185 -17.35 -11.99 18.93
N GLN A 186 -18.01 -11.50 17.88
CA GLN A 186 -19.47 -11.44 17.78
C GLN A 186 -20.10 -12.83 17.56
N GLU A 187 -19.37 -13.74 16.93
CA GLU A 187 -19.75 -15.14 16.71
C GLU A 187 -19.34 -16.07 17.88
N GLY A 188 -18.89 -15.50 19.01
CA GLY A 188 -18.64 -16.22 20.26
C GLY A 188 -17.22 -16.77 20.47
N TYR A 189 -16.26 -16.48 19.58
CA TYR A 189 -14.90 -17.01 19.68
C TYR A 189 -14.08 -16.34 20.80
N GLU A 190 -13.50 -17.15 21.68
CA GLU A 190 -12.66 -16.71 22.81
C GLU A 190 -11.25 -16.26 22.35
N ILE A 191 -11.13 -14.99 21.97
CA ILE A 191 -9.91 -14.42 21.39
C ILE A 191 -9.35 -13.28 22.26
N GLN A 192 -8.09 -13.39 22.68
CA GLN A 192 -7.31 -12.27 23.23
C GLN A 192 -6.51 -11.58 22.10
N TYR A 193 -7.03 -10.47 21.59
CA TYR A 193 -6.38 -9.71 20.52
C TYR A 193 -5.56 -8.53 21.05
N GLU A 194 -4.27 -8.53 20.74
CA GLU A 194 -3.29 -7.51 21.16
C GLU A 194 -2.69 -6.75 19.95
N PRO A 195 -3.34 -5.66 19.51
CA PRO A 195 -2.80 -4.75 18.51
C PRO A 195 -1.76 -3.79 19.13
N SER A 196 -0.61 -3.62 18.48
CA SER A 196 0.46 -2.75 18.99
C SER A 196 1.15 -1.88 17.92
N GLU A 197 1.29 -0.58 18.18
CA GLU A 197 1.96 0.42 17.31
C GLU A 197 3.27 0.91 17.97
N GLY A 198 4.41 0.73 17.29
CA GLY A 198 5.63 1.50 17.57
C GLY A 198 6.41 1.12 18.82
N LEU A 199 6.31 -0.14 19.26
CA LEU A 199 7.25 -0.77 20.21
C LEU A 199 8.69 -0.73 19.70
N ASP A 200 9.66 -0.89 20.61
CA ASP A 200 11.02 -1.28 20.23
C ASP A 200 11.15 -2.80 20.04
N HIS A 201 12.37 -3.26 19.76
CA HIS A 201 12.61 -4.68 19.45
C HIS A 201 12.42 -5.60 20.66
N THR A 202 12.80 -5.17 21.86
CA THR A 202 12.67 -5.98 23.08
C THR A 202 11.21 -6.11 23.48
N ASP A 203 10.47 -5.01 23.48
CA ASP A 203 9.03 -5.00 23.74
C ASP A 203 8.26 -5.85 22.70
N ALA A 204 8.64 -5.77 21.42
CA ALA A 204 8.02 -6.55 20.36
C ALA A 204 8.27 -8.07 20.49
N VAL A 205 9.49 -8.48 20.88
CA VAL A 205 9.81 -9.88 21.19
C VAL A 205 9.04 -10.36 22.42
N ALA A 206 8.99 -9.56 23.49
CA ALA A 206 8.24 -9.88 24.70
C ALA A 206 6.71 -9.93 24.48
N LEU A 207 6.20 -9.27 23.43
CA LEU A 207 4.81 -9.42 22.97
C LEU A 207 4.63 -10.69 22.13
N MET A 208 5.50 -10.95 21.14
CA MET A 208 5.43 -12.17 20.32
C MET A 208 5.55 -13.46 21.15
N LYS A 209 6.35 -13.47 22.23
CA LYS A 209 6.45 -14.64 23.12
C LYS A 209 5.11 -15.06 23.75
N ARG A 210 4.20 -14.11 23.99
CA ARG A 210 2.86 -14.36 24.56
C ARG A 210 1.78 -14.69 23.53
N ALA A 211 2.06 -14.55 22.24
CA ALA A 211 1.12 -14.93 21.19
C ALA A 211 1.02 -16.46 21.03
N ASP A 212 -0.16 -16.96 20.64
CA ASP A 212 -0.27 -18.22 19.90
C ASP A 212 -0.12 -17.96 18.39
N ILE A 213 -0.73 -16.86 17.93
CA ILE A 213 -0.86 -16.48 16.52
C ILE A 213 -0.34 -15.04 16.31
N VAL A 214 0.51 -14.84 15.31
CA VAL A 214 1.01 -13.52 14.88
C VAL A 214 0.51 -13.20 13.47
N ILE A 215 -0.17 -12.07 13.31
CA ILE A 215 -0.59 -11.54 12.01
C ILE A 215 0.37 -10.41 11.60
N ASP A 216 1.14 -10.59 10.52
CA ASP A 216 2.10 -9.59 10.03
C ASP A 216 1.46 -8.65 8.99
N GLN A 217 1.60 -8.95 7.69
CA GLN A 217 1.27 -8.02 6.60
C GLN A 217 0.33 -8.60 5.55
N LEU A 218 -0.87 -8.04 5.46
CA LEU A 218 -1.94 -8.45 4.53
C LEU A 218 -1.90 -7.69 3.19
N LEU A 219 -1.17 -6.58 3.12
CA LEU A 219 -1.16 -5.63 1.99
C LEU A 219 0.16 -5.62 1.20
N HIS A 220 1.07 -6.55 1.49
CA HIS A 220 2.27 -6.84 0.70
C HIS A 220 2.15 -8.26 0.08
N GLY A 221 3.12 -8.72 -0.70
CA GLY A 221 3.03 -10.01 -1.42
C GLY A 221 3.79 -11.18 -0.77
N THR A 222 4.52 -10.93 0.31
CA THR A 222 5.36 -11.90 1.03
C THR A 222 5.23 -11.73 2.54
N TYR A 223 5.84 -12.64 3.31
CA TYR A 223 6.03 -12.48 4.76
C TYR A 223 7.20 -11.51 5.08
N GLY A 224 7.21 -10.96 6.31
CA GLY A 224 8.20 -9.98 6.76
C GLY A 224 9.20 -10.51 7.78
N ILE A 225 10.07 -9.63 8.29
CA ILE A 225 10.99 -9.97 9.40
C ILE A 225 10.24 -10.26 10.71
N ILE A 226 9.03 -9.71 10.89
CA ILE A 226 8.17 -10.03 12.03
C ILE A 226 7.66 -11.48 11.91
N SER A 227 7.17 -11.90 10.73
CA SER A 227 6.88 -13.31 10.46
C SER A 227 8.07 -14.23 10.73
N ALA A 228 9.28 -13.86 10.29
CA ALA A 228 10.48 -14.68 10.54
C ALA A 228 10.82 -14.76 12.04
N GLN A 229 10.67 -13.66 12.80
CA GLN A 229 10.86 -13.65 14.26
C GLN A 229 9.80 -14.46 15.01
N ALA A 230 8.54 -14.40 14.57
CA ALA A 230 7.46 -15.22 15.11
C ALA A 230 7.68 -16.72 14.85
N MET A 231 8.11 -17.10 13.64
CA MET A 231 8.54 -18.47 13.33
C MET A 231 9.71 -18.93 14.22
N ALA A 232 10.73 -18.09 14.42
CA ALA A 232 11.87 -18.39 15.30
C ALA A 232 11.49 -18.52 16.80
N LEU A 233 10.42 -17.84 17.22
CA LEU A 233 9.78 -18.00 18.53
C LEU A 233 8.79 -19.18 18.60
N GLY A 234 8.70 -20.00 17.53
CA GLY A 234 7.79 -21.13 17.44
C GLY A 234 6.32 -20.72 17.57
N LYS A 235 5.90 -19.67 16.85
CA LYS A 235 4.53 -19.13 16.84
C LYS A 235 3.87 -19.33 15.46
N VAL A 236 2.55 -19.47 15.43
CA VAL A 236 1.80 -19.54 14.16
C VAL A 236 1.80 -18.19 13.48
N VAL A 237 1.97 -18.15 12.15
CA VAL A 237 2.07 -16.89 11.40
C VAL A 237 1.07 -16.83 10.26
N LEU A 238 0.34 -15.70 10.18
CA LEU A 238 -0.43 -15.32 9.01
C LEU A 238 0.16 -14.06 8.35
N SER A 239 0.36 -14.13 7.04
CA SER A 239 0.79 -12.99 6.21
C SER A 239 0.30 -13.23 4.78
N HIS A 240 0.10 -12.20 3.97
CA HIS A 240 -0.29 -12.40 2.58
C HIS A 240 0.91 -12.90 1.76
N ILE A 241 0.78 -14.10 1.22
CA ILE A 241 1.65 -14.65 0.17
C ILE A 241 0.87 -14.59 -1.15
N ARG A 242 1.36 -13.80 -2.10
CA ARG A 242 0.84 -13.72 -3.46
C ARG A 242 0.78 -15.11 -4.10
N GLU A 243 -0.34 -15.45 -4.71
CA GLU A 243 -0.55 -16.75 -5.39
C GLU A 243 0.53 -17.04 -6.43
N ASP A 244 0.91 -16.04 -7.24
CA ASP A 244 1.93 -16.17 -8.29
C ASP A 244 3.38 -16.20 -7.76
N LEU A 245 3.57 -15.99 -6.45
CA LEU A 245 4.86 -16.23 -5.78
C LEU A 245 4.93 -17.59 -5.08
N LYS A 246 3.81 -18.25 -4.76
CA LYS A 246 3.83 -19.55 -4.04
C LYS A 246 4.68 -20.62 -4.74
N PRO A 247 4.63 -20.82 -6.07
CA PRO A 247 5.48 -21.79 -6.77
C PRO A 247 6.98 -21.42 -6.76
N LYS A 248 7.34 -20.20 -6.33
CA LYS A 248 8.70 -19.67 -6.25
C LYS A 248 9.25 -19.65 -4.81
N MET A 249 8.54 -20.26 -3.86
CA MET A 249 8.94 -20.33 -2.44
C MET A 249 9.31 -21.75 -2.03
N ASP A 250 10.03 -21.86 -0.90
CA ASP A 250 10.28 -23.13 -0.22
C ASP A 250 8.92 -23.78 0.15
N PRO A 251 8.59 -25.00 -0.34
CA PRO A 251 7.30 -25.63 -0.08
C PRO A 251 7.08 -25.97 1.40
N ASP A 252 8.15 -26.03 2.20
CA ASP A 252 8.08 -26.22 3.65
C ASP A 252 7.62 -24.97 4.42
N LEU A 253 7.32 -23.85 3.74
CA LEU A 253 6.98 -22.56 4.37
C LEU A 253 5.69 -22.64 5.20
N PRO A 254 5.76 -22.56 6.55
CA PRO A 254 4.61 -22.76 7.43
C PRO A 254 3.84 -21.46 7.71
N VAL A 255 3.87 -20.51 6.76
CA VAL A 255 3.13 -19.24 6.85
C VAL A 255 1.80 -19.39 6.12
N ILE A 256 0.70 -19.30 6.86
CA ILE A 256 -0.65 -19.36 6.28
C ILE A 256 -0.90 -18.08 5.49
N SER A 257 -1.21 -18.23 4.19
CA SER A 257 -1.46 -17.09 3.31
C SER A 257 -2.83 -16.48 3.59
N ALA A 258 -2.84 -15.31 4.23
CA ALA A 258 -4.06 -14.58 4.57
C ALA A 258 -4.05 -13.17 3.97
N ASN A 259 -5.15 -12.79 3.34
CA ASN A 259 -5.35 -11.47 2.73
C ASN A 259 -6.61 -10.80 3.29
N PRO A 260 -6.91 -9.53 2.94
CA PRO A 260 -8.07 -8.79 3.44
C PRO A 260 -9.46 -9.43 3.25
N ALA A 261 -9.60 -10.40 2.34
CA ALA A 261 -10.82 -11.17 2.13
C ALA A 261 -10.78 -12.56 2.82
N THR A 262 -9.62 -13.22 2.88
CA THR A 262 -9.51 -14.58 3.42
C THR A 262 -9.26 -14.64 4.93
N LEU A 263 -8.65 -13.62 5.54
CA LEU A 263 -8.17 -13.66 6.95
C LEU A 263 -9.18 -14.23 7.95
N TYR A 264 -10.44 -13.80 7.88
CA TYR A 264 -11.51 -14.29 8.76
C TYR A 264 -11.67 -15.82 8.68
N ARG A 265 -11.64 -16.38 7.46
CA ARG A 265 -11.76 -17.83 7.22
C ARG A 265 -10.53 -18.58 7.72
N GLU A 266 -9.33 -18.07 7.44
CA GLU A 266 -8.08 -18.75 7.83
C GLU A 266 -7.86 -18.78 9.36
N LEU A 267 -8.46 -17.84 10.10
CA LEU A 267 -8.39 -17.82 11.57
C LEU A 267 -9.29 -18.87 12.25
N ILE A 268 -10.42 -19.26 11.65
CA ILE A 268 -11.37 -20.22 12.26
C ILE A 268 -10.70 -21.57 12.60
N PRO A 269 -10.07 -22.30 11.64
CA PRO A 269 -9.44 -23.59 11.96
C PRO A 269 -8.24 -23.44 12.89
N LEU A 270 -7.56 -22.28 12.88
CA LEU A 270 -6.47 -21.98 13.82
C LEU A 270 -6.93 -21.75 15.25
N ILE A 271 -8.14 -21.24 15.49
CA ILE A 271 -8.68 -21.05 16.83
C ILE A 271 -9.17 -22.39 17.39
N HIS A 272 -9.86 -23.20 16.58
CA HIS A 272 -10.41 -24.48 17.03
C HIS A 272 -9.36 -25.60 17.17
N ASN A 273 -8.38 -25.69 16.28
CA ASN A 273 -7.47 -26.84 16.23
C ASN A 273 -6.11 -26.56 16.92
N ILE A 274 -6.00 -26.97 18.18
CA ILE A 274 -4.80 -26.84 19.01
C ILE A 274 -3.61 -27.69 18.51
N GLU A 275 -3.87 -28.89 17.99
CA GLU A 275 -2.84 -29.80 17.45
C GLU A 275 -2.23 -29.23 16.16
N TRP A 276 -3.07 -28.61 15.32
CA TRP A 276 -2.60 -27.91 14.12
C TRP A 276 -1.84 -26.63 14.47
N ARG A 277 -2.21 -25.91 15.55
CA ARG A 277 -1.35 -24.85 16.11
C ARG A 277 0.01 -25.43 16.50
N GLN A 278 0.07 -26.52 17.26
CA GLN A 278 1.33 -27.18 17.66
C GLN A 278 2.20 -27.55 16.46
N HIS A 279 1.63 -28.24 15.46
CA HIS A 279 2.33 -28.63 14.23
C HIS A 279 2.92 -27.41 13.49
N LEU A 280 2.15 -26.34 13.33
CA LEU A 280 2.60 -25.11 12.67
C LEU A 280 3.67 -24.35 13.47
N ARG A 281 3.61 -24.39 14.81
CA ARG A 281 4.62 -23.81 15.70
C ARG A 281 5.97 -24.53 15.53
N ASP A 282 5.95 -25.85 15.52
CA ASP A 282 7.12 -26.72 15.30
C ASP A 282 7.72 -26.55 13.90
N ALA A 283 6.88 -26.59 12.87
CA ALA A 283 7.29 -26.35 11.49
C ALA A 283 7.86 -24.93 11.34
N GLY A 284 7.23 -23.93 11.95
CA GLY A 284 7.71 -22.55 12.03
C GLY A 284 9.13 -22.47 12.59
N ARG A 285 9.38 -23.13 13.72
CA ARG A 285 10.69 -23.13 14.36
C ARG A 285 11.76 -23.79 13.48
N LYS A 286 11.49 -25.00 12.98
CA LYS A 286 12.40 -25.75 12.09
C LYS A 286 12.68 -24.99 10.79
N TYR A 287 11.68 -24.32 10.23
CA TYR A 287 11.84 -23.47 9.06
C TYR A 287 12.72 -22.25 9.36
N ALA A 288 12.53 -21.58 10.51
CA ALA A 288 13.36 -20.44 10.89
C ALA A 288 14.83 -20.84 11.12
N GLU A 289 15.08 -22.02 11.68
CA GLU A 289 16.42 -22.61 11.80
C GLU A 289 17.04 -22.90 10.42
N LYS A 290 16.32 -23.62 9.55
CA LYS A 290 16.71 -23.93 8.15
C LYS A 290 17.00 -22.68 7.31
N ASN A 291 16.19 -21.62 7.45
CA ASN A 291 16.13 -20.53 6.47
C ASN A 291 16.52 -19.13 6.95
N HIS A 292 16.43 -18.82 8.25
CA HIS A 292 16.57 -17.46 8.79
C HIS A 292 17.62 -17.28 9.89
N PHE A 293 18.06 -18.35 10.56
CA PHE A 293 19.12 -18.22 11.57
C PHE A 293 20.42 -17.71 10.93
N VAL A 294 21.17 -16.89 11.66
CA VAL A 294 22.33 -16.15 11.13
C VAL A 294 23.35 -17.05 10.43
N ASP A 295 23.60 -18.27 10.92
CA ASP A 295 24.53 -19.21 10.32
C ASP A 295 24.00 -19.74 8.96
N ALA A 296 22.71 -20.10 8.88
CA ALA A 296 22.07 -20.56 7.65
C ALA A 296 21.99 -19.45 6.57
N VAL A 297 21.67 -18.21 6.98
CA VAL A 297 21.69 -17.04 6.08
C VAL A 297 23.12 -16.71 5.64
N THR A 298 24.11 -16.87 6.52
CA THR A 298 25.53 -16.71 6.17
C THR A 298 25.97 -17.78 5.17
N ALA A 299 25.57 -19.05 5.33
CA ALA A 299 25.87 -20.12 4.39
C ALA A 299 25.31 -19.82 2.98
N LYS A 300 24.07 -19.35 2.88
CA LYS A 300 23.46 -18.91 1.61
C LYS A 300 24.23 -17.75 0.98
N LEU A 301 24.61 -16.76 1.78
CA LEU A 301 25.42 -15.62 1.31
C LEU A 301 26.82 -16.04 0.83
N LEU A 302 27.44 -17.03 1.48
CA LEU A 302 28.73 -17.59 1.06
C LEU A 302 28.61 -18.33 -0.28
N ARG A 303 27.47 -18.97 -0.61
CA ARG A 303 27.23 -19.52 -1.97
C ARG A 303 27.15 -18.41 -3.01
N VAL A 304 26.41 -17.32 -2.74
CA VAL A 304 26.35 -16.16 -3.65
C VAL A 304 27.74 -15.59 -3.94
N TYR A 305 28.61 -15.47 -2.93
CA TYR A 305 29.99 -15.04 -3.14
C TYR A 305 30.80 -16.02 -3.99
N ARG A 306 30.63 -17.34 -3.80
CA ARG A 306 31.31 -18.35 -4.62
C ARG A 306 30.83 -18.33 -6.06
N ALA A 307 29.52 -18.17 -6.30
CA ALA A 307 28.95 -18.07 -7.64
C ALA A 307 29.53 -16.85 -8.40
N GLU A 308 29.56 -15.67 -7.78
CA GLU A 308 30.17 -14.46 -8.37
C GLU A 308 31.70 -14.53 -8.54
N LEU A 309 32.38 -15.46 -7.87
CA LEU A 309 33.81 -15.77 -8.07
C LEU A 309 34.06 -16.93 -9.05
N GLY A 310 33.00 -17.57 -9.57
CA GLY A 310 33.10 -18.75 -10.45
C GLY A 310 33.50 -20.05 -9.72
N TRP A 311 33.35 -20.12 -8.40
CA TRP A 311 33.72 -21.27 -7.56
C TRP A 311 32.54 -22.21 -7.22
N ASP A 312 31.31 -21.80 -7.52
CA ASP A 312 30.06 -22.54 -7.27
C ASP A 312 29.06 -22.17 -8.38
N PRO A 313 29.29 -22.60 -9.63
CA PRO A 313 28.52 -22.15 -10.80
C PRO A 313 27.09 -22.71 -10.83
N ASP A 314 26.85 -23.83 -10.15
CA ASP A 314 25.56 -24.53 -10.10
C ASP A 314 24.51 -23.79 -9.23
N TRP A 315 24.87 -22.67 -8.60
CA TRP A 315 23.94 -21.79 -7.89
C TRP A 315 23.42 -20.68 -8.81
N GLU A 316 22.43 -21.03 -9.63
CA GLU A 316 21.81 -20.09 -10.57
C GLU A 316 21.16 -18.89 -9.85
N PRO A 317 21.32 -17.66 -10.37
CA PRO A 317 20.52 -16.52 -9.94
C PRO A 317 19.05 -16.70 -10.35
N VAL A 318 18.14 -16.00 -9.65
CA VAL A 318 16.74 -15.89 -10.06
C VAL A 318 16.67 -15.03 -11.32
N SER A 319 16.74 -15.67 -12.48
CA SER A 319 16.42 -15.09 -13.77
C SER A 319 14.95 -14.69 -13.82
N GLU A 320 14.61 -13.67 -14.60
CA GLU A 320 13.24 -13.60 -15.10
C GLU A 320 13.03 -14.82 -16.00
N PRO A 321 11.89 -15.55 -15.90
CA PRO A 321 11.53 -16.42 -17.00
C PRO A 321 11.50 -15.57 -18.26
N GLN A 322 12.28 -15.93 -19.27
CA GLN A 322 12.17 -15.31 -20.58
C GLN A 322 10.74 -15.55 -21.05
N VAL A 323 9.88 -14.54 -20.90
CA VAL A 323 8.61 -14.50 -21.62
C VAL A 323 8.99 -14.24 -23.06
N GLU A 324 9.33 -15.34 -23.74
CA GLU A 324 9.41 -15.39 -25.19
C GLU A 324 8.08 -14.84 -25.69
N LEU A 325 8.14 -13.62 -26.24
CA LEU A 325 6.98 -12.93 -26.77
C LEU A 325 6.59 -13.64 -28.06
N GLN A 326 5.89 -14.78 -27.92
CA GLN A 326 5.15 -15.38 -29.01
C GLN A 326 4.28 -14.26 -29.59
N PRO A 327 4.48 -13.91 -30.88
CA PRO A 327 3.77 -12.78 -31.46
C PRO A 327 2.28 -13.04 -31.36
N GLU A 328 1.51 -12.05 -30.88
CA GLU A 328 0.06 -12.16 -30.81
C GLU A 328 -0.46 -12.61 -32.19
N PRO A 329 -1.21 -13.74 -32.29
CA PRO A 329 -1.62 -14.26 -33.57
C PRO A 329 -2.48 -13.21 -34.27
N GLN A 330 -1.97 -12.70 -35.41
CA GLN A 330 -2.63 -11.66 -36.19
C GLN A 330 -3.85 -12.25 -36.90
N MET A 331 -4.95 -12.41 -36.15
CA MET A 331 -6.26 -12.69 -36.70
C MET A 331 -6.76 -11.47 -37.47
N GLU A 332 -6.46 -11.44 -38.77
CA GLU A 332 -7.30 -10.67 -39.69
C GLU A 332 -8.75 -11.22 -39.65
N PRO A 333 -9.77 -10.34 -39.71
CA PRO A 333 -11.17 -10.75 -39.58
C PRO A 333 -11.71 -11.32 -40.91
N GLN A 334 -11.29 -12.54 -41.27
CA GLN A 334 -11.71 -13.20 -42.52
C GLN A 334 -12.82 -14.27 -42.36
N LEU A 335 -13.17 -14.69 -41.15
CA LEU A 335 -14.39 -15.50 -40.91
C LEU A 335 -15.52 -14.65 -40.31
N ALA A 336 -16.25 -13.97 -41.19
CA ALA A 336 -17.48 -13.24 -40.87
C ALA A 336 -18.64 -13.56 -41.85
N GLN A 337 -18.52 -14.62 -42.66
CA GLN A 337 -19.50 -15.02 -43.69
C GLN A 337 -19.83 -16.52 -43.71
N GLN A 338 -19.31 -17.32 -42.78
CA GLN A 338 -19.59 -18.76 -42.70
C GLN A 338 -19.82 -19.17 -41.24
N TRP A 339 -21.07 -19.04 -40.79
CA TRP A 339 -21.78 -19.89 -39.81
C TRP A 339 -23.03 -19.16 -39.29
N GLU A 340 -24.12 -19.26 -40.05
CA GLU A 340 -25.47 -19.14 -39.47
C GLU A 340 -25.92 -20.56 -39.05
N PRO A 341 -26.09 -20.85 -37.75
CA PRO A 341 -26.79 -22.06 -37.33
C PRO A 341 -28.30 -21.82 -37.46
N GLN A 342 -28.93 -22.49 -38.42
CA GLN A 342 -30.40 -22.48 -38.54
C GLN A 342 -31.03 -23.10 -37.29
N MET A 343 -32.00 -22.42 -36.69
CA MET A 343 -32.78 -22.97 -35.57
C MET A 343 -34.11 -23.53 -36.07
N GLU A 344 -34.17 -24.84 -36.26
CA GLU A 344 -35.43 -25.59 -36.21
C GLU A 344 -35.63 -26.15 -34.79
N PRO A 345 -36.84 -26.03 -34.20
CA PRO A 345 -37.10 -26.52 -32.86
C PRO A 345 -37.34 -28.04 -32.85
N GLN A 346 -36.58 -28.76 -32.01
CA GLN A 346 -36.83 -30.16 -31.66
C GLN A 346 -37.51 -30.23 -30.27
N PRO A 347 -38.48 -31.14 -30.06
CA PRO A 347 -39.31 -31.17 -28.85
C PRO A 347 -38.60 -31.78 -27.62
N GLU A 348 -39.12 -31.46 -26.43
CA GLU A 348 -38.55 -31.88 -25.15
C GLU A 348 -38.71 -33.39 -24.85
N PRO A 349 -37.66 -34.09 -24.39
CA PRO A 349 -37.77 -35.46 -23.91
C PRO A 349 -38.38 -35.51 -22.50
N HIS A 350 -39.60 -36.01 -22.45
CA HIS A 350 -40.34 -36.39 -21.25
C HIS A 350 -39.64 -37.55 -20.52
N MET A 351 -39.48 -37.45 -19.21
CA MET A 351 -39.02 -38.57 -18.36
C MET A 351 -40.21 -39.18 -17.62
N GLU A 352 -40.59 -40.40 -18.02
CA GLU A 352 -41.59 -41.19 -17.29
C GLU A 352 -41.02 -41.73 -15.99
N MET A 353 -41.67 -41.42 -14.87
CA MET A 353 -41.30 -41.94 -13.56
C MET A 353 -42.06 -43.25 -13.28
N LYS A 354 -41.39 -44.40 -13.47
CA LYS A 354 -41.97 -45.71 -13.13
C LYS A 354 -41.99 -45.91 -11.61
N VAL A 355 -43.11 -46.43 -11.11
CA VAL A 355 -43.38 -46.70 -9.69
C VAL A 355 -43.77 -48.16 -9.53
N GLU A 356 -43.21 -48.83 -8.52
CA GLU A 356 -43.74 -50.07 -7.93
C GLU A 356 -43.89 -49.87 -6.41
N PRO A 357 -44.83 -50.57 -5.72
CA PRO A 357 -45.55 -49.95 -4.60
C PRO A 357 -45.53 -50.71 -3.25
N GLN A 358 -46.17 -50.10 -2.25
CA GLN A 358 -46.50 -50.61 -0.89
C GLN A 358 -45.32 -50.58 0.11
N VAL A 359 -45.51 -50.42 1.43
CA VAL A 359 -46.71 -50.61 2.29
C VAL A 359 -47.05 -49.33 3.11
N GLU A 360 -48.28 -49.28 3.63
CA GLU A 360 -48.91 -48.16 4.37
C GLU A 360 -48.46 -48.00 5.83
N HIS A 361 -48.73 -46.82 6.42
CA HIS A 361 -49.48 -46.71 7.69
C HIS A 361 -50.01 -45.28 7.92
N HIS A 362 -51.26 -45.15 8.39
CA HIS A 362 -51.92 -43.88 8.72
C HIS A 362 -51.44 -43.22 10.03
N VAL A 363 -51.46 -41.88 10.08
CA VAL A 363 -52.12 -41.06 11.14
C VAL A 363 -52.71 -39.81 10.45
N GLU A 364 -53.73 -39.18 11.07
CA GLU A 364 -54.67 -38.23 10.45
C GLU A 364 -54.26 -36.74 10.55
N LEU A 365 -54.94 -35.90 9.75
CA LEU A 365 -54.98 -34.43 9.89
C LEU A 365 -56.10 -34.01 10.87
N PRO A 366 -56.09 -32.75 11.33
CA PRO A 366 -57.21 -31.89 10.93
C PRO A 366 -56.80 -30.55 10.30
N VAL A 367 -57.79 -29.88 9.72
CA VAL A 367 -57.65 -28.65 8.91
C VAL A 367 -58.31 -27.46 9.60
N GLU A 368 -57.67 -26.30 9.58
CA GLU A 368 -58.38 -25.00 9.65
C GLU A 368 -57.94 -24.09 8.50
N THR A 369 -58.79 -24.01 7.48
CA THR A 369 -58.86 -22.88 6.53
C THR A 369 -59.60 -21.71 7.17
N TYR A 370 -59.37 -20.46 6.72
CA TYR A 370 -60.46 -19.56 6.29
C TYR A 370 -59.90 -18.38 5.45
N MET A 371 -60.78 -17.67 4.74
CA MET A 371 -60.44 -16.66 3.72
C MET A 371 -60.67 -15.21 4.18
N GLU A 372 -60.13 -14.25 3.42
CA GLU A 372 -60.55 -12.84 3.44
C GLU A 372 -62.06 -12.69 3.09
N PRO A 373 -62.69 -11.57 3.49
CA PRO A 373 -62.96 -10.55 2.47
C PRO A 373 -62.78 -9.09 2.93
N HIS A 374 -62.78 -8.16 1.96
CA HIS A 374 -62.90 -6.69 2.17
C HIS A 374 -64.33 -6.25 2.52
N VAL A 375 -64.50 -5.07 3.17
CA VAL A 375 -65.41 -3.95 2.79
C VAL A 375 -65.34 -2.80 3.81
N GLU A 376 -65.50 -1.54 3.36
CA GLU A 376 -65.60 -0.31 4.20
C GLU A 376 -67.03 -0.04 4.70
N PRO A 377 -67.24 0.89 5.66
CA PRO A 377 -67.80 2.20 5.23
C PRO A 377 -67.29 3.43 6.02
N GLN A 378 -67.79 4.62 5.63
CA GLN A 378 -67.32 5.98 5.99
C GLN A 378 -68.14 6.67 7.10
N MET A 379 -67.59 7.73 7.73
CA MET A 379 -68.09 9.14 7.65
C MET A 379 -67.33 10.14 8.57
N GLU A 380 -67.44 11.45 8.27
CA GLU A 380 -66.80 12.63 8.93
C GLU A 380 -67.89 13.63 9.48
N PRO A 381 -67.65 14.95 9.75
CA PRO A 381 -66.45 15.72 10.15
C PRO A 381 -66.71 16.33 11.58
N PRO A 382 -66.90 17.66 11.89
CA PRO A 382 -66.56 18.98 11.27
C PRO A 382 -65.04 19.31 11.34
N VAL A 383 -64.43 20.34 10.75
CA VAL A 383 -64.79 21.61 10.04
C VAL A 383 -64.80 22.91 10.86
N ASP A 384 -63.87 23.82 10.52
CA ASP A 384 -64.02 25.29 10.31
C ASP A 384 -62.64 25.89 9.90
N THR A 385 -62.47 26.97 9.12
CA THR A 385 -63.03 27.52 7.85
C THR A 385 -61.90 28.42 7.27
N GLU A 386 -61.78 28.91 6.02
CA GLU A 386 -62.63 29.45 4.94
C GLU A 386 -61.96 29.03 3.58
N LEU A 387 -62.58 28.74 2.40
CA LEU A 387 -63.58 29.45 1.56
C LEU A 387 -63.07 30.85 1.12
N VAL A 388 -62.95 31.22 -0.18
CA VAL A 388 -63.93 31.36 -1.29
C VAL A 388 -63.12 31.65 -2.60
N VAL A 389 -63.49 31.62 -3.90
CA VAL A 389 -64.39 30.98 -4.93
C VAL A 389 -63.99 31.73 -6.25
N SER A 390 -64.00 31.25 -7.52
CA SER A 390 -64.39 30.03 -8.26
C SER A 390 -63.31 29.67 -9.32
N GLY A 391 -63.67 29.02 -10.44
CA GLY A 391 -62.96 29.14 -11.72
C GLY A 391 -63.92 29.05 -12.92
N ASP A 392 -63.56 29.61 -14.09
CA ASP A 392 -64.05 29.19 -15.42
C ASP A 392 -63.35 29.91 -16.62
N VAL A 393 -63.40 29.29 -17.81
CA VAL A 393 -63.45 29.86 -19.19
C VAL A 393 -62.38 30.87 -19.71
N LEU A 394 -61.68 30.48 -20.81
CA LEU A 394 -61.24 31.21 -22.07
C LEU A 394 -60.72 32.69 -22.01
N HIS A 395 -59.86 33.26 -22.87
CA HIS A 395 -59.19 32.93 -24.16
C HIS A 395 -57.97 33.93 -24.36
N PRO A 396 -57.48 34.27 -25.59
CA PRO A 396 -56.37 33.70 -26.37
C PRO A 396 -55.07 34.59 -26.29
N PRO A 397 -54.07 34.63 -27.22
CA PRO A 397 -54.22 34.95 -28.66
C PRO A 397 -53.43 34.06 -29.67
N TRP A 398 -53.88 34.20 -30.93
CA TRP A 398 -53.28 33.99 -32.26
C TRP A 398 -51.73 33.89 -32.38
N ASN A 399 -51.14 33.29 -33.44
CA ASN A 399 -51.70 32.97 -34.76
C ASN A 399 -50.96 31.80 -35.47
N VAL A 400 -51.59 31.16 -36.46
CA VAL A 400 -51.01 30.13 -37.36
C VAL A 400 -51.52 30.34 -38.78
N GLN A 401 -50.67 30.16 -39.81
CA GLN A 401 -51.06 29.76 -41.18
C GLN A 401 -49.86 29.06 -41.88
N PRO A 402 -50.05 28.13 -42.86
CA PRO A 402 -49.01 27.18 -43.30
C PRO A 402 -48.75 27.11 -44.82
N TYR A 403 -47.68 26.42 -45.23
CA TYR A 403 -47.46 25.74 -46.54
C TYR A 403 -46.05 25.10 -46.54
N GLU A 404 -45.70 24.04 -47.27
CA GLU A 404 -46.41 22.82 -47.71
C GLU A 404 -45.32 21.74 -47.96
N ALA A 405 -45.67 20.49 -48.32
CA ALA A 405 -44.69 19.42 -48.56
C ALA A 405 -44.64 18.98 -50.04
N ASN A 406 -43.44 18.74 -50.58
CA ASN A 406 -43.23 18.18 -51.92
C ASN A 406 -42.26 16.97 -51.86
N PRO A 407 -42.48 15.91 -52.67
CA PRO A 407 -41.72 14.65 -52.62
C PRO A 407 -40.35 14.72 -53.36
N PRO A 408 -39.46 13.71 -53.21
CA PRO A 408 -38.04 13.85 -53.52
C PRO A 408 -37.64 13.51 -54.97
N GLN A 409 -36.47 14.00 -55.39
CA GLN A 409 -35.70 13.50 -56.54
C GLN A 409 -34.21 13.30 -56.17
N PRO A 410 -33.49 12.34 -56.81
CA PRO A 410 -32.13 11.97 -56.44
C PRO A 410 -31.03 12.51 -57.41
N LEU A 411 -29.77 12.29 -57.00
CA LEU A 411 -28.54 12.24 -57.83
C LEU A 411 -28.04 13.51 -58.53
N ALA A 412 -26.95 14.05 -57.99
CA ALA A 412 -25.79 14.51 -58.77
C ALA A 412 -24.51 14.19 -57.99
N ALA A 413 -23.42 13.84 -58.67
CA ALA A 413 -22.15 13.42 -58.05
C ALA A 413 -21.01 14.42 -58.30
N ASN A 414 -20.01 14.37 -57.41
CA ASN A 414 -18.63 14.86 -57.61
C ASN A 414 -18.42 16.32 -58.08
N VAL A 415 -18.09 17.20 -57.12
CA VAL A 415 -16.90 18.06 -57.22
C VAL A 415 -16.17 18.04 -55.88
N LEU A 416 -14.87 17.73 -55.88
CA LEU A 416 -13.98 18.01 -54.75
C LEU A 416 -13.41 19.42 -54.89
N THR A 417 -13.36 20.21 -53.81
CA THR A 417 -12.11 20.61 -53.12
C THR A 417 -12.40 21.49 -51.88
N ASP A 418 -11.41 21.56 -50.98
CA ASP A 418 -11.16 22.64 -50.01
C ASP A 418 -12.28 23.14 -49.08
N LEU A 419 -12.53 22.37 -48.00
CA LEU A 419 -12.87 22.95 -46.69
C LEU A 419 -12.00 22.34 -45.57
N PRO A 420 -11.63 23.14 -44.54
CA PRO A 420 -10.55 22.77 -43.62
C PRO A 420 -10.96 21.69 -42.60
N VAL A 421 -10.03 20.77 -42.33
CA VAL A 421 -10.17 19.69 -41.33
C VAL A 421 -10.50 20.28 -39.95
N MET A 422 -11.75 20.12 -39.50
CA MET A 422 -12.14 20.40 -38.13
C MET A 422 -11.39 19.47 -37.17
N LYS A 423 -10.35 20.01 -36.53
CA LYS A 423 -9.57 19.31 -35.50
C LYS A 423 -10.50 18.92 -34.35
N ILE A 424 -10.81 17.61 -34.25
CA ILE A 424 -11.52 17.02 -33.11
C ILE A 424 -10.84 17.52 -31.82
N PRO A 425 -11.55 18.22 -30.92
CA PRO A 425 -10.91 18.86 -29.79
C PRO A 425 -10.35 17.79 -28.84
N LYS A 426 -9.00 17.71 -28.78
CA LYS A 426 -8.25 16.83 -27.86
C LYS A 426 -8.91 16.86 -26.49
N GLN A 427 -9.28 15.69 -25.95
CA GLN A 427 -9.91 15.61 -24.63
C GLN A 427 -9.07 16.39 -23.62
N ALA A 428 -9.63 17.49 -23.10
CA ALA A 428 -8.88 18.42 -22.28
C ALA A 428 -8.28 17.70 -21.07
N SER A 429 -6.94 17.58 -21.06
CA SER A 429 -6.23 16.86 -20.01
C SER A 429 -6.63 17.46 -18.66
N ARG A 430 -7.02 16.60 -17.72
CA ARG A 430 -7.58 17.02 -16.42
C ARG A 430 -6.44 17.54 -15.53
N SER A 431 -5.94 18.73 -15.87
CA SER A 431 -4.68 19.27 -15.40
C SER A 431 -4.65 19.45 -13.87
N THR A 432 -3.52 19.06 -13.31
CA THR A 432 -3.23 19.20 -11.88
C THR A 432 -2.54 20.54 -11.68
N GLN A 433 -3.01 21.33 -10.72
CA GLN A 433 -2.50 22.66 -10.42
C GLN A 433 -1.62 22.64 -9.17
N ASN A 434 -0.50 23.34 -9.23
CA ASN A 434 0.44 23.52 -8.11
C ASN A 434 0.33 24.94 -7.55
N ARG A 435 0.39 25.09 -6.22
CA ARG A 435 0.39 26.41 -5.57
C ARG A 435 1.22 26.43 -4.30
N VAL A 436 2.06 27.45 -4.13
CA VAL A 436 2.77 27.71 -2.88
C VAL A 436 1.90 28.60 -1.98
N ILE A 437 1.62 28.11 -0.77
CA ILE A 437 0.93 28.83 0.29
C ILE A 437 1.96 29.25 1.34
N TYR A 438 2.01 30.53 1.65
CA TYR A 438 2.83 31.11 2.71
C TYR A 438 2.03 31.23 4.02
N PRO A 439 2.66 31.26 5.21
CA PRO A 439 1.95 31.35 6.47
C PRO A 439 1.24 32.70 6.64
N SER A 440 -0.07 32.65 6.94
CA SER A 440 -0.91 33.82 7.24
C SER A 440 -0.61 34.41 8.62
N ARG A 441 -0.19 33.57 9.57
CA ARG A 441 0.40 33.98 10.85
C ARG A 441 1.79 33.36 10.97
N TYR A 442 2.75 34.14 11.47
CA TYR A 442 4.10 33.68 11.79
C TYR A 442 4.64 34.45 13.01
N TYR A 443 5.15 33.73 14.00
CA TYR A 443 5.85 34.29 15.16
C TYR A 443 7.04 33.39 15.52
N SER A 444 8.05 33.91 16.21
CA SER A 444 9.19 33.12 16.72
C SER A 444 9.81 33.76 17.95
N LYS A 445 10.16 32.95 18.95
CA LYS A 445 10.82 33.39 20.20
C LYS A 445 12.08 32.57 20.44
N LYS A 446 13.13 33.20 20.97
CA LYS A 446 14.38 32.58 21.40
C LYS A 446 14.55 32.97 22.86
N TRP A 447 14.62 31.99 23.76
CA TRP A 447 14.81 32.23 25.20
C TRP A 447 16.28 32.06 25.60
N SER A 448 17.05 31.22 24.89
CA SER A 448 18.49 31.06 25.13
C SER A 448 19.19 30.48 23.89
N ARG A 449 20.49 30.16 24.01
CA ARG A 449 21.22 29.34 23.00
C ARG A 449 20.67 27.91 22.87
N ARG A 450 19.89 27.43 23.86
CA ARG A 450 19.35 26.06 23.90
C ARG A 450 17.83 25.97 23.68
N LYS A 451 17.04 26.98 24.07
CA LYS A 451 15.56 26.99 23.98
C LYS A 451 15.06 28.04 22.95
N SER A 452 14.33 27.61 21.91
CA SER A 452 13.69 28.50 20.91
C SER A 452 12.46 27.85 20.27
N ALA A 453 11.63 28.61 19.54
CA ALA A 453 10.43 28.09 18.84
C ALA A 453 9.96 29.01 17.71
N SER A 454 9.26 28.44 16.73
CA SER A 454 8.42 29.17 15.76
C SER A 454 6.97 28.66 15.82
N TYR A 455 6.02 29.56 15.57
CA TYR A 455 4.59 29.31 15.54
C TYR A 455 4.03 29.86 14.23
N PHE A 456 3.25 29.08 13.49
CA PHE A 456 2.76 29.49 12.17
C PHE A 456 1.47 28.78 11.75
N SER A 457 0.63 29.44 10.95
CA SER A 457 -0.55 28.82 10.33
C SER A 457 -0.61 29.13 8.84
N PHE A 458 -0.96 28.14 8.02
CA PHE A 458 -1.32 28.36 6.62
C PHE A 458 -2.80 28.67 6.52
N ASP A 459 -3.16 29.68 5.73
CA ASP A 459 -4.55 29.90 5.33
C ASP A 459 -4.85 29.08 4.07
N LEU A 460 -5.87 28.22 4.16
CA LEU A 460 -6.33 27.37 3.06
C LEU A 460 -7.60 27.90 2.39
N SER A 461 -8.15 29.04 2.83
CA SER A 461 -9.33 29.69 2.20
C SER A 461 -9.12 29.93 0.70
N LYS A 462 -7.87 30.20 0.31
CA LYS A 462 -7.42 30.43 -1.06
C LYS A 462 -7.56 29.19 -1.97
N LEU A 463 -7.80 28.01 -1.42
CA LEU A 463 -8.18 26.79 -2.15
C LEU A 463 -9.70 26.66 -2.12
N SER A 464 -10.36 26.73 -3.29
CA SER A 464 -11.82 26.55 -3.41
C SER A 464 -12.31 25.27 -2.74
N LYS A 465 -13.53 25.28 -2.21
CA LYS A 465 -14.22 24.06 -1.70
C LYS A 465 -14.36 22.98 -2.79
N SER A 466 -14.43 23.36 -4.07
CA SER A 466 -14.57 22.45 -5.22
C SER A 466 -13.25 21.81 -5.71
N VAL A 467 -12.25 21.68 -4.83
CA VAL A 467 -10.90 21.21 -5.15
C VAL A 467 -10.56 19.95 -4.36
N SER A 468 -9.99 18.96 -5.03
CA SER A 468 -9.38 17.79 -4.40
C SER A 468 -7.87 18.03 -4.22
N VAL A 469 -7.40 18.08 -2.97
CA VAL A 469 -5.97 18.15 -2.65
C VAL A 469 -5.34 16.78 -2.89
N LYS A 470 -4.45 16.71 -3.89
CA LYS A 470 -3.75 15.48 -4.26
C LYS A 470 -2.51 15.27 -3.39
N SER A 471 -1.62 16.26 -3.27
CA SER A 471 -0.56 16.28 -2.27
C SER A 471 -0.40 17.65 -1.62
N ALA A 472 0.20 17.68 -0.43
CA ALA A 472 0.62 18.90 0.24
C ALA A 472 1.95 18.68 0.97
N VAL A 473 3.03 19.31 0.49
CA VAL A 473 4.39 19.19 1.03
C VAL A 473 4.78 20.47 1.73
N MET A 474 5.04 20.40 3.04
CA MET A 474 5.60 21.52 3.79
C MET A 474 7.12 21.55 3.64
N ILE A 475 7.63 22.65 3.08
CA ILE A 475 9.05 22.97 3.02
C ILE A 475 9.40 23.77 4.28
N LEU A 476 10.09 23.11 5.20
CA LEU A 476 10.52 23.67 6.48
C LEU A 476 12.00 24.09 6.38
N PRO A 477 12.33 25.40 6.29
CA PRO A 477 13.72 25.85 6.27
C PRO A 477 14.36 25.57 7.64
N VAL A 478 15.55 24.99 7.64
CA VAL A 478 16.26 24.56 8.85
C VAL A 478 17.74 24.92 8.73
N ARG A 479 18.40 25.23 9.85
CA ARG A 479 19.85 25.49 9.90
C ARG A 479 20.39 24.96 11.21
N MET A 480 20.96 23.76 11.16
CA MET A 480 21.41 23.03 12.35
C MET A 480 22.92 23.17 12.53
N HIS A 481 23.34 23.84 13.60
CA HIS A 481 24.74 23.90 14.05
C HIS A 481 25.07 22.83 15.10
N ASN A 482 24.10 22.00 15.48
CA ASN A 482 24.29 20.84 16.36
C ASN A 482 23.32 19.75 15.91
N TYR A 483 23.88 18.66 15.36
CA TYR A 483 23.14 17.57 14.71
C TYR A 483 22.43 16.64 15.70
N ARG A 484 22.84 16.60 16.98
CA ARG A 484 22.25 15.75 18.04
C ARG A 484 20.85 16.20 18.49
N ARG A 485 20.23 17.20 17.86
CA ARG A 485 18.90 17.75 18.24
C ARG A 485 17.81 17.40 17.24
N LYS A 486 16.72 16.77 17.72
CA LYS A 486 15.52 16.48 16.92
C LYS A 486 14.57 17.69 16.90
N ILE A 487 14.13 18.12 15.71
CA ILE A 487 13.08 19.15 15.58
C ILE A 487 11.70 18.49 15.71
N SER A 488 10.91 18.87 16.73
CA SER A 488 9.52 18.42 16.87
C SER A 488 8.55 19.43 16.24
N ILE A 489 7.49 18.91 15.63
CA ILE A 489 6.38 19.70 15.08
C ILE A 489 5.10 19.29 15.80
N ASN A 490 4.41 20.25 16.42
CA ASN A 490 3.20 20.02 17.23
C ASN A 490 2.02 20.83 16.68
N ARG A 491 0.80 20.31 16.77
CA ARG A 491 -0.43 21.10 16.50
C ARG A 491 -0.66 22.13 17.61
N ILE A 492 -1.16 23.31 17.25
CA ILE A 492 -1.64 24.32 18.20
C ILE A 492 -3.08 23.96 18.63
N LYS A 493 -3.39 24.08 19.93
CA LYS A 493 -4.67 23.68 20.56
C LYS A 493 -5.81 24.69 20.39
N ARG A 494 -5.52 25.99 20.36
CA ARG A 494 -6.53 27.08 20.38
C ARG A 494 -6.14 28.20 19.42
N ALA A 495 -7.07 29.10 19.11
CA ALA A 495 -6.82 30.29 18.31
C ALA A 495 -5.72 31.19 18.94
N TRP A 496 -4.96 31.87 18.09
CA TRP A 496 -3.91 32.80 18.51
C TRP A 496 -3.69 33.90 17.46
N SER A 497 -3.15 35.04 17.89
CA SER A 497 -2.66 36.13 17.06
C SER A 497 -1.18 36.39 17.28
N THR A 498 -0.52 37.11 16.37
CA THR A 498 0.88 37.53 16.56
C THR A 498 1.06 38.47 17.75
N LYS A 499 0.04 39.29 18.09
CA LYS A 499 0.01 40.11 19.33
C LYS A 499 -0.05 39.20 20.57
N TYR A 500 -0.95 38.21 20.60
CA TYR A 500 -1.05 37.23 21.68
C TYR A 500 0.27 36.48 21.89
N ALA A 501 0.88 35.96 20.82
CA ALA A 501 2.10 35.16 20.91
C ALA A 501 3.34 35.92 21.44
N LYS A 502 3.34 37.26 21.42
CA LYS A 502 4.37 38.07 22.09
C LYS A 502 4.30 37.90 23.62
N THR A 503 3.08 38.00 24.18
CA THR A 503 2.81 37.98 25.63
C THR A 503 2.64 36.55 26.15
N LYS A 504 1.68 35.77 25.62
CA LYS A 504 1.35 34.40 26.05
C LYS A 504 1.51 33.42 24.88
N LEU A 505 2.23 32.33 25.12
CA LEU A 505 2.58 31.37 24.06
C LEU A 505 1.36 30.54 23.64
N PRO A 506 1.14 30.31 22.33
CA PRO A 506 0.08 29.40 21.87
C PRO A 506 0.25 27.99 22.45
N ALA A 507 -0.81 27.49 23.11
CA ALA A 507 -0.84 26.14 23.67
C ALA A 507 -0.78 25.08 22.57
N VAL A 508 -0.09 23.95 22.82
CA VAL A 508 0.16 22.88 21.83
C VAL A 508 -0.25 21.51 22.36
N TYR A 509 -0.49 20.57 21.44
CA TYR A 509 -0.66 19.15 21.78
C TYR A 509 0.70 18.50 22.09
N PRO A 510 0.79 17.61 23.10
CA PRO A 510 2.05 16.98 23.49
C PRO A 510 2.56 15.97 22.44
N LYS A 511 1.69 15.08 21.92
CA LYS A 511 2.04 14.18 20.80
C LYS A 511 2.46 15.04 19.60
N SER A 512 3.67 14.79 19.09
CA SER A 512 4.24 15.50 17.95
C SER A 512 3.74 14.87 16.65
N ILE A 513 3.45 15.67 15.62
CA ILE A 513 3.04 15.19 14.30
C ILE A 513 4.23 14.52 13.58
N ARG A 514 5.42 15.12 13.72
CA ARG A 514 6.71 14.55 13.29
C ARG A 514 7.81 15.00 14.26
N ARG A 515 8.86 14.19 14.36
CA ARG A 515 10.15 14.51 14.98
C ARG A 515 11.22 14.29 13.91
N LEU A 516 12.15 15.22 13.74
CA LEU A 516 13.11 15.22 12.64
C LEU A 516 14.55 15.24 13.16
N SER A 517 15.28 14.15 12.97
CA SER A 517 16.74 14.18 12.79
C SER A 517 17.05 14.86 11.46
N ILE A 518 18.11 15.67 11.41
CA ILE A 518 18.47 16.48 10.23
C ILE A 518 19.98 16.32 10.02
N ARG A 519 20.39 15.72 8.90
CA ARG A 519 21.79 15.52 8.50
C ARG A 519 22.55 16.88 8.52
N ARG A 520 23.86 16.84 8.81
CA ARG A 520 24.74 18.03 8.81
C ARG A 520 24.60 18.76 7.46
N PHE A 521 24.68 20.09 7.46
CA PHE A 521 24.52 20.98 6.28
C PHE A 521 23.12 21.05 5.62
N CYS A 522 22.14 20.21 5.95
CA CYS A 522 20.79 20.31 5.38
C CYS A 522 20.12 21.67 5.66
N ARG A 523 19.64 22.33 4.59
CA ARG A 523 19.09 23.72 4.62
C ARG A 523 17.55 23.78 4.63
N SER A 524 16.86 22.69 4.29
CA SER A 524 15.40 22.59 4.31
C SER A 524 14.93 21.13 4.35
N ALA A 525 13.96 20.83 5.21
CA ALA A 525 13.26 19.55 5.20
C ALA A 525 11.98 19.66 4.34
N ARG A 526 11.72 18.66 3.48
CA ARG A 526 10.44 18.46 2.79
C ARG A 526 9.62 17.47 3.62
N LEU A 527 8.35 17.76 3.87
CA LEU A 527 7.52 16.98 4.79
C LEU A 527 6.12 16.76 4.21
N ASN A 528 5.68 15.51 4.08
CA ASN A 528 4.33 15.22 3.65
C ASN A 528 3.32 15.64 4.74
N PHE A 529 2.42 16.56 4.39
CA PHE A 529 1.34 17.08 5.23
C PHE A 529 -0.05 16.86 4.58
N THR A 530 -0.12 16.05 3.52
CA THR A 530 -1.32 15.82 2.69
C THR A 530 -2.54 15.42 3.52
N LYS A 531 -2.44 14.40 4.37
CA LYS A 531 -3.52 13.93 5.25
C LYS A 531 -4.03 15.05 6.17
N LEU A 532 -3.14 15.87 6.76
CA LEU A 532 -3.52 17.00 7.63
C LEU A 532 -4.16 18.15 6.85
N VAL A 533 -3.64 18.47 5.66
CA VAL A 533 -4.14 19.56 4.80
C VAL A 533 -5.49 19.20 4.17
N ARG A 534 -5.72 17.92 3.80
CA ARG A 534 -7.05 17.41 3.42
C ARG A 534 -8.04 17.62 4.58
N ARG A 535 -7.73 17.17 5.79
CA ARG A 535 -8.60 17.36 6.99
C ARG A 535 -8.88 18.84 7.32
N TRP A 536 -7.90 19.73 7.13
CA TRP A 536 -8.10 21.18 7.29
C TRP A 536 -8.96 21.81 6.19
N HIS A 537 -8.73 21.46 4.92
CA HIS A 537 -9.47 22.00 3.77
C HIS A 537 -10.93 21.52 3.77
N GLN A 538 -11.16 20.25 4.11
CA GLN A 538 -12.48 19.63 4.27
C GLN A 538 -13.16 20.00 5.61
N ARG A 539 -12.55 20.88 6.42
CA ARG A 539 -13.04 21.32 7.75
C ARG A 539 -13.24 20.22 8.81
N GLN A 540 -12.81 18.98 8.55
CA GLN A 540 -12.87 17.85 9.50
C GLN A 540 -12.09 18.09 10.80
N ILE A 541 -11.09 18.97 10.80
CA ILE A 541 -10.41 19.46 12.02
C ILE A 541 -10.08 20.95 11.89
N VAL A 542 -10.07 21.67 13.02
CA VAL A 542 -9.73 23.10 13.03
C VAL A 542 -8.22 23.33 12.78
N ASN A 543 -7.93 24.37 11.97
CA ASN A 543 -6.57 24.81 11.62
C ASN A 543 -6.12 26.03 12.46
N TYR A 544 -5.67 25.77 13.69
CA TYR A 544 -4.95 26.78 14.48
C TYR A 544 -3.45 26.87 14.14
N GLY A 545 -2.95 26.02 13.24
CA GLY A 545 -1.54 25.99 12.83
C GLY A 545 -0.65 25.06 13.66
N LEU A 546 0.66 25.29 13.54
CA LEU A 546 1.76 24.43 13.94
C LEU A 546 2.81 25.19 14.77
N ARG A 547 3.51 24.46 15.62
CA ARG A 547 4.67 24.93 16.40
C ARG A 547 5.87 24.03 16.17
N THR A 548 7.05 24.62 16.00
CA THR A 548 8.35 23.93 16.08
C THR A 548 9.04 24.16 17.42
N ASN A 549 9.79 23.17 17.91
CA ASN A 549 10.67 23.31 19.10
C ASN A 549 12.01 24.03 18.82
N GLN A 550 12.16 24.66 17.65
CA GLN A 550 13.28 25.52 17.28
C GLN A 550 12.78 26.74 16.48
N LYS A 551 13.47 27.87 16.59
CA LYS A 551 13.27 29.05 15.72
C LYS A 551 13.77 28.74 14.31
N LEU A 552 12.90 28.86 13.32
CA LEU A 552 13.24 28.70 11.92
C LEU A 552 13.99 29.95 11.39
N PRO A 553 14.99 29.79 10.51
CA PRO A 553 15.77 30.91 9.96
C PRO A 553 15.01 31.71 8.88
N ARG A 554 13.99 31.11 8.26
CA ARG A 554 13.10 31.73 7.26
C ARG A 554 11.66 31.24 7.50
N ARG A 555 10.65 31.87 6.89
CA ARG A 555 9.26 31.37 6.97
C ARG A 555 9.13 30.03 6.19
N PRO A 556 8.40 29.03 6.71
CA PRO A 556 8.10 27.81 5.96
C PRO A 556 7.15 28.08 4.78
N ARG A 557 7.09 27.14 3.83
CA ARG A 557 6.19 27.14 2.67
C ARG A 557 5.37 25.86 2.67
N LEU A 558 4.14 25.91 2.18
CA LEU A 558 3.33 24.73 1.90
C LEU A 558 3.07 24.66 0.39
N LEU A 559 3.69 23.72 -0.31
CA LEU A 559 3.38 23.43 -1.71
C LEU A 559 2.15 22.51 -1.73
N VAL A 560 1.07 22.94 -2.37
CA VAL A 560 -0.16 22.13 -2.53
C VAL A 560 -0.39 21.83 -4.00
N THR A 561 -0.54 20.55 -4.31
CA THR A 561 -0.85 20.00 -5.63
C THR A 561 -2.29 19.52 -5.61
N TYR A 562 -3.13 20.02 -6.51
CA TYR A 562 -4.57 19.83 -6.43
C TYR A 562 -5.28 19.79 -7.79
N ARG A 563 -6.52 19.30 -7.82
CA ARG A 563 -7.35 19.27 -9.04
C ARG A 563 -8.75 19.81 -8.78
N LYS A 564 -9.27 20.62 -9.71
CA LYS A 564 -10.68 21.06 -9.71
C LYS A 564 -11.60 19.84 -9.90
N VAL A 565 -12.66 19.74 -9.11
CA VAL A 565 -13.70 18.71 -9.21
C VAL A 565 -14.95 19.37 -9.78
N LYS A 566 -15.51 18.84 -10.89
CA LYS A 566 -16.82 19.30 -11.39
C LYS A 566 -17.87 19.03 -10.30
N SER A 567 -18.71 20.02 -9.98
CA SER A 567 -19.71 19.90 -8.92
C SER A 567 -20.71 18.76 -9.21
N ARG A 568 -21.20 18.07 -8.17
CA ARG A 568 -22.13 16.93 -8.31
C ARG A 568 -23.38 17.28 -9.14
N LEU A 569 -23.84 18.53 -9.14
CA LEU A 569 -24.92 19.04 -10.01
C LEU A 569 -24.65 18.80 -11.51
N HIS A 570 -23.45 19.07 -11.99
CA HIS A 570 -23.10 18.89 -13.40
C HIS A 570 -23.10 17.41 -13.81
N LEU A 571 -22.76 16.50 -12.89
CA LEU A 571 -22.82 15.06 -13.15
C LEU A 571 -24.26 14.54 -13.20
N LYS A 572 -25.18 15.09 -12.38
CA LYS A 572 -26.61 14.80 -12.50
C LYS A 572 -27.19 15.31 -13.83
N ARG A 573 -26.93 16.56 -14.23
CA ARG A 573 -27.39 17.10 -15.53
C ARG A 573 -26.85 16.28 -16.71
N ALA A 574 -25.56 15.94 -16.73
CA ALA A 574 -24.97 15.13 -17.81
C ALA A 574 -25.59 13.72 -17.91
N LYS A 575 -25.84 13.04 -16.77
CA LYS A 575 -26.54 11.74 -16.78
C LYS A 575 -28.00 11.85 -17.24
N LEU A 576 -28.67 12.98 -17.02
CA LEU A 576 -30.04 13.22 -17.49
C LEU A 576 -30.10 13.40 -19.01
N VAL A 577 -29.17 14.20 -19.58
CA VAL A 577 -29.07 14.43 -21.03
C VAL A 577 -28.78 13.12 -21.76
N ASN A 578 -27.80 12.33 -21.32
CA ASN A 578 -27.51 11.03 -21.95
C ASN A 578 -28.69 10.06 -21.84
N ARG A 579 -29.49 10.08 -20.76
CA ARG A 579 -30.72 9.26 -20.66
C ARG A 579 -31.84 9.70 -21.60
N LYS A 580 -31.94 10.99 -21.96
CA LYS A 580 -32.86 11.43 -23.02
C LYS A 580 -32.35 11.02 -24.41
N ALA A 581 -31.06 11.22 -24.69
CA ALA A 581 -30.45 10.82 -25.96
C ALA A 581 -30.58 9.32 -26.25
N PHE A 582 -30.44 8.46 -25.23
CA PHE A 582 -30.60 7.01 -25.39
C PHE A 582 -32.05 6.54 -25.61
N ARG A 583 -33.07 7.34 -25.25
CA ARG A 583 -34.48 7.04 -25.58
C ARG A 583 -34.83 7.45 -27.02
N PHE A 584 -34.29 8.57 -27.50
CA PHE A 584 -34.49 9.01 -28.89
C PHE A 584 -33.78 8.15 -29.94
N ARG A 585 -32.90 7.22 -29.55
CA ARG A 585 -32.18 6.31 -30.44
C ARG A 585 -32.70 4.86 -30.42
N ARG A 586 -33.94 4.65 -29.94
CA ARG A 586 -34.58 3.32 -29.87
C ARG A 586 -36.05 3.30 -30.32
N ASN A 587 -36.57 4.44 -30.76
CA ASN A 587 -37.93 4.68 -31.24
C ASN A 587 -37.88 5.62 -32.46
N GLY A 588 -37.02 5.28 -33.43
CA GLY A 588 -36.71 6.05 -34.64
C GLY A 588 -35.63 5.33 -35.43
#